data_AF-Q9UGB7-F1
#
_entry.id   AF-Q9UGB7-F1
#
_cell.length_a   1.000
_cell.length_b   1.000
_cell.length_c   1.000
_cell.angle_alpha   90.00
_cell.angle_beta   90.00
_cell.angle_gamma   90.00
#
_symmetry.space_group_name_H-M   'P 1'
#
loop_
_entity.id
_entity.type
_entity.pdbx_description
1 polymer ?
#
loop_
_entity_poly.entity_id
_entity_poly.type
_entity_poly.pdbx_seq_one_letter_code
_entity_poly.pdbx_strand_id
1 'polypeptide(L)'
;MKVTVGPDPSLVYRPDVDPEVAKDKASFRNYTSGPLLDRVFTTYKLMHTHQTVDFVRSKHAQFGGFSYKKMTVMEAVDLLDGLVDESDPDVDFPNSFHAFQTAEGIRKAHPDKDWFHLVGLLHDLGKVLALFGEPQWAVVGDTFPVGCRPQASVVFCDSTFQDNPDLQDPRYSTELGMYQPHCGLDRVLMSWGHDEYMYQVMKFNKFSLPPEAFYMIRFHSFYPWHTGRDYQQLCSQQDLAMLPWVREFNKFDLYTKCPDLPDVDKLRPYYQGLIDKYCPGILSW
;
A
#
# COMPACT_ATOMS: atom_id res chain seq x y z
N MET A 1 15.51 -31.41 -2.62
CA MET A 1 16.27 -30.26 -2.09
C MET A 1 15.68 -29.90 -0.74
N LYS A 2 16.45 -29.96 0.35
CA LYS A 2 16.04 -29.32 1.60
C LYS A 2 16.04 -27.81 1.31
N VAL A 3 14.86 -27.20 1.27
CA VAL A 3 14.75 -25.73 1.29
C VAL A 3 15.32 -25.33 2.64
N THR A 4 16.53 -24.79 2.66
CA THR A 4 17.05 -24.06 3.81
C THR A 4 16.10 -22.89 4.03
N VAL A 5 15.18 -23.06 4.97
CA VAL A 5 14.31 -21.99 5.43
C VAL A 5 15.25 -20.99 6.09
N GLY A 6 15.51 -19.88 5.38
CA GLY A 6 16.25 -18.76 5.94
C GLY A 6 15.57 -18.26 7.22
N PRO A 7 16.26 -17.45 8.04
CA PRO A 7 15.68 -16.91 9.26
C PRO A 7 14.35 -16.20 8.95
N ASP A 8 13.38 -16.32 9.85
CA ASP A 8 12.07 -15.70 9.69
C ASP A 8 12.26 -14.20 9.41
N PRO A 9 11.80 -13.68 8.24
CA PRO A 9 11.90 -12.27 7.93
C PRO A 9 11.34 -11.36 9.04
N SER A 10 10.28 -11.77 9.75
CA SER A 10 9.72 -10.98 10.84
C SER A 10 10.65 -10.80 12.04
N LEU A 11 11.58 -11.74 12.24
CA LEU A 11 12.61 -11.70 13.27
C LEU A 11 13.88 -11.00 12.76
N VAL A 12 14.21 -11.18 11.47
CA VAL A 12 15.37 -10.53 10.83
C VAL A 12 15.21 -9.01 10.81
N TYR A 13 14.02 -8.51 10.52
CA TYR A 13 13.77 -7.08 10.38
C TYR A 13 13.44 -6.38 11.71
N ARG A 14 13.34 -7.12 12.82
CA ARG A 14 13.10 -6.60 14.18
C ARG A 14 14.01 -7.26 15.22
N PRO A 15 15.35 -7.20 15.08
CA PRO A 15 16.26 -7.92 15.97
C PRO A 15 16.34 -7.33 17.38
N ASP A 16 15.84 -6.11 17.56
CA ASP A 16 15.81 -5.39 18.83
C ASP A 16 14.54 -5.70 19.64
N VAL A 17 13.57 -6.39 19.04
CA VAL A 17 12.35 -6.86 19.71
C VAL A 17 12.67 -8.17 20.43
N ASP A 18 12.24 -8.28 21.68
CA ASP A 18 12.38 -9.53 22.45
C ASP A 18 11.82 -10.70 21.64
N PRO A 19 12.59 -11.78 21.37
CA PRO A 19 12.12 -12.93 20.61
C PRO A 19 10.84 -13.56 21.16
N GLU A 20 10.56 -13.42 22.48
CA GLU A 20 9.32 -13.91 23.09
C GLU A 20 8.09 -13.04 22.74
N VAL A 21 8.31 -11.78 22.37
CA VAL A 21 7.27 -10.80 21.99
C VAL A 21 7.18 -10.65 20.46
N ALA A 22 8.24 -11.02 19.74
CA ALA A 22 8.30 -10.90 18.29
C ALA A 22 7.26 -11.81 17.61
N LYS A 23 6.32 -11.20 16.90
CA LYS A 23 5.33 -11.90 16.07
C LYS A 23 6.03 -12.80 15.04
N ASP A 24 5.79 -14.11 15.07
CA ASP A 24 6.15 -15.05 13.98
C ASP A 24 5.49 -14.61 12.67
N LYS A 25 6.14 -14.80 11.54
CA LYS A 25 5.60 -14.55 10.19
C LYS A 25 4.17 -15.02 10.01
N ALA A 26 3.84 -16.19 10.56
CA ALA A 26 2.52 -16.79 10.42
C ALA A 26 1.39 -16.00 11.13
N SER A 27 1.75 -15.11 12.06
CA SER A 27 0.79 -14.26 12.77
C SER A 27 0.46 -12.95 12.04
N PHE A 28 1.23 -12.58 11.02
CA PHE A 28 0.99 -11.39 10.21
C PHE A 28 -0.11 -11.61 9.18
N ARG A 29 -0.89 -10.56 8.90
CA ARG A 29 -2.00 -10.58 7.93
C ARG A 29 -2.96 -11.74 8.16
N ASN A 30 -3.28 -12.01 9.42
CA ASN A 30 -4.23 -13.06 9.74
C ASN A 30 -5.67 -12.58 9.53
N TYR A 31 -6.27 -13.01 8.42
CA TYR A 31 -7.67 -12.74 8.08
C TYR A 31 -8.63 -13.85 8.52
N THR A 32 -8.19 -14.78 9.37
CA THR A 32 -9.02 -15.87 9.91
C THR A 32 -9.34 -15.72 11.39
N SER A 33 -8.47 -15.03 12.13
CA SER A 33 -8.64 -14.73 13.54
C SER A 33 -7.82 -13.50 13.93
N GLY A 34 -8.21 -12.84 15.02
CA GLY A 34 -7.46 -11.70 15.55
C GLY A 34 -8.39 -10.67 16.19
N PRO A 35 -7.89 -9.86 17.14
CA PRO A 35 -8.70 -8.88 17.85
C PRO A 35 -9.23 -7.75 16.94
N LEU A 36 -8.58 -7.53 15.79
CA LEU A 36 -8.92 -6.47 14.84
C LEU A 36 -9.77 -6.97 13.66
N LEU A 37 -10.09 -8.27 13.62
CA LEU A 37 -10.70 -8.89 12.43
C LEU A 37 -12.05 -8.26 12.04
N ASP A 38 -12.89 -7.89 13.00
CA ASP A 38 -14.23 -7.36 12.72
C ASP A 38 -14.18 -6.01 11.98
N ARG A 39 -13.31 -5.09 12.41
CA ARG A 39 -13.13 -3.79 11.71
C ARG A 39 -12.51 -3.98 10.33
N VAL A 40 -11.55 -4.89 10.22
CA VAL A 40 -10.87 -5.21 8.96
C VAL A 40 -11.87 -5.80 7.96
N PHE A 41 -12.64 -6.80 8.37
CA PHE A 41 -13.69 -7.41 7.55
C PHE A 41 -14.74 -6.37 7.12
N THR A 42 -15.15 -5.49 8.02
CA THR A 42 -16.12 -4.42 7.71
C THR A 42 -15.57 -3.46 6.65
N THR A 43 -14.31 -3.03 6.79
CA THR A 43 -13.65 -2.16 5.82
C THR A 43 -13.57 -2.80 4.44
N TYR A 44 -13.11 -4.06 4.35
CA TYR A 44 -13.05 -4.79 3.08
C TYR A 44 -14.43 -5.08 2.50
N LYS A 45 -15.44 -5.40 3.33
CA LYS A 45 -16.81 -5.60 2.84
C LYS A 45 -17.35 -4.34 2.17
N LEU A 46 -17.19 -3.18 2.82
CA LEU A 46 -17.61 -1.90 2.24
C LEU A 46 -16.81 -1.56 0.98
N MET A 47 -15.49 -1.79 1.01
CA MET A 47 -14.61 -1.59 -0.14
C MET A 47 -15.07 -2.42 -1.34
N HIS A 48 -15.23 -3.72 -1.17
CA HIS A 48 -15.61 -4.65 -2.23
C HIS A 48 -17.04 -4.39 -2.73
N THR A 49 -17.92 -3.84 -1.90
CA THR A 49 -19.27 -3.43 -2.31
C THR A 49 -19.26 -2.18 -3.19
N HIS A 50 -18.41 -1.19 -2.88
CA HIS A 50 -18.53 0.17 -3.44
C HIS A 50 -17.44 0.59 -4.43
N GLN A 51 -16.30 -0.09 -4.45
CA GLN A 51 -15.25 0.11 -5.45
C GLN A 51 -15.72 -0.44 -6.80
N THR A 52 -16.27 0.45 -7.61
CA THR A 52 -16.76 0.20 -8.98
C THR A 52 -15.94 0.99 -9.98
N VAL A 53 -16.03 0.64 -11.26
CA VAL A 53 -15.40 1.40 -12.36
C VAL A 53 -15.79 2.89 -12.30
N ASP A 54 -17.07 3.18 -12.08
CA ASP A 54 -17.58 4.56 -12.03
C ASP A 54 -17.09 5.29 -10.77
N PHE A 55 -17.09 4.61 -9.60
CA PHE A 55 -16.54 5.17 -8.37
C PHE A 55 -15.07 5.54 -8.53
N VAL A 56 -14.23 4.63 -9.02
CA VAL A 56 -12.80 4.89 -9.19
C VAL A 56 -12.57 6.05 -10.16
N ARG A 57 -13.25 6.07 -11.31
CA ARG A 57 -13.15 7.20 -12.26
C ARG A 57 -13.53 8.54 -11.60
N SER A 58 -14.57 8.53 -10.77
CA SER A 58 -14.98 9.74 -10.04
C SER A 58 -13.91 10.23 -9.06
N LYS A 59 -13.20 9.32 -8.40
CA LYS A 59 -12.12 9.66 -7.45
C LYS A 59 -10.85 10.15 -8.14
N HIS A 60 -10.49 9.55 -9.28
CA HIS A 60 -9.43 10.10 -10.14
C HIS A 60 -9.74 11.55 -10.54
N ALA A 61 -10.99 11.85 -10.91
CA ALA A 61 -11.39 13.21 -11.27
C ALA A 61 -11.40 14.16 -10.05
N GLN A 62 -11.83 13.68 -8.88
CA GLN A 62 -11.88 14.45 -7.64
C GLN A 62 -10.49 14.86 -7.14
N PHE A 63 -9.52 13.95 -7.16
CA PHE A 63 -8.20 14.15 -6.55
C PHE A 63 -7.07 14.44 -7.52
N GLY A 64 -7.25 14.20 -8.83
CA GLY A 64 -6.22 14.42 -9.85
C GLY A 64 -5.81 15.87 -10.07
N GLY A 65 -6.50 16.83 -9.44
CA GLY A 65 -6.13 18.26 -9.45
C GLY A 65 -5.09 18.66 -8.40
N PHE A 66 -4.83 17.82 -7.38
CA PHE A 66 -3.88 18.07 -6.27
C PHE A 66 -4.02 19.48 -5.66
N SER A 67 -5.27 19.85 -5.43
CA SER A 67 -5.70 21.19 -4.99
C SER A 67 -6.31 21.19 -3.59
N TYR A 68 -6.30 20.05 -2.89
CA TYR A 68 -6.86 19.93 -1.54
C TYR A 68 -6.00 20.64 -0.52
N LYS A 69 -4.67 20.45 -0.60
CA LYS A 69 -3.74 21.04 0.37
C LYS A 69 -2.39 21.32 -0.26
N LYS A 70 -1.69 22.31 0.30
CA LYS A 70 -0.28 22.55 0.06
C LYS A 70 0.48 22.23 1.35
N MET A 71 1.38 21.27 1.31
CA MET A 71 2.17 20.85 2.46
C MET A 71 3.45 20.15 2.03
N THR A 72 4.45 20.17 2.89
CA THR A 72 5.68 19.39 2.78
C THR A 72 5.40 17.89 3.02
N VAL A 73 6.36 17.04 2.69
CA VAL A 73 6.29 15.60 3.04
C VAL A 73 6.20 15.40 4.53
N MET A 74 6.98 16.13 5.34
CA MET A 74 6.99 15.92 6.79
C MET A 74 5.69 16.38 7.44
N GLU A 75 5.07 17.46 6.96
CA GLU A 75 3.71 17.84 7.39
C GLU A 75 2.68 16.76 7.03
N ALA A 76 2.83 16.08 5.89
CA ALA A 76 1.96 14.96 5.52
C ALA A 76 2.16 13.74 6.43
N VAL A 77 3.42 13.44 6.81
CA VAL A 77 3.74 12.41 7.82
C VAL A 77 3.09 12.75 9.15
N ASP A 78 3.23 14.00 9.62
CA ASP A 78 2.68 14.47 10.90
C ASP A 78 1.14 14.43 10.91
N LEU A 79 0.48 14.68 9.77
CA LEU A 79 -0.97 14.51 9.68
C LEU A 79 -1.41 13.07 9.99
N LEU A 80 -0.62 12.07 9.60
CA LEU A 80 -0.92 10.66 9.87
C LEU A 80 -0.76 10.27 11.35
N ASP A 81 -0.30 11.17 12.22
CA ASP A 81 -0.42 11.00 13.68
C ASP A 81 -1.90 10.87 14.11
N GLY A 82 -2.82 11.44 13.32
CA GLY A 82 -4.26 11.38 13.54
C GLY A 82 -4.98 10.21 12.88
N LEU A 83 -4.26 9.22 12.32
CA LEU A 83 -4.87 8.12 11.56
C LEU A 83 -4.39 6.74 12.04
N VAL A 84 -5.34 5.85 12.32
CA VAL A 84 -5.11 4.41 12.48
C VAL A 84 -5.79 3.68 11.32
N ASP A 85 -5.09 2.74 10.69
CA ASP A 85 -5.58 1.97 9.55
C ASP A 85 -6.58 0.88 9.99
N GLU A 86 -7.84 1.01 9.54
CA GLU A 86 -8.92 0.07 9.87
C GLU A 86 -8.88 -1.24 9.05
N SER A 87 -8.07 -1.29 7.99
CA SER A 87 -7.87 -2.48 7.15
C SER A 87 -6.68 -3.34 7.59
N ASP A 88 -5.81 -2.81 8.46
CA ASP A 88 -4.63 -3.48 8.93
C ASP A 88 -4.94 -4.37 10.16
N PRO A 89 -4.77 -5.71 10.06
CA PRO A 89 -4.97 -6.61 11.20
C PRO A 89 -3.77 -6.63 12.16
N ASP A 90 -2.65 -5.99 11.82
CA ASP A 90 -1.38 -6.14 12.53
C ASP A 90 -1.03 -4.99 13.46
N VAL A 91 -1.60 -3.79 13.24
CA VAL A 91 -1.30 -2.56 13.99
C VAL A 91 -2.55 -1.85 14.49
N ASP A 92 -2.39 -1.12 15.60
CA ASP A 92 -3.43 -0.27 16.20
C ASP A 92 -2.83 1.00 16.81
N PHE A 93 -1.88 1.61 16.09
CA PHE A 93 -1.18 2.84 16.46
C PHE A 93 -1.14 3.79 15.25
N PRO A 94 -0.80 5.08 15.44
CA PRO A 94 -0.79 6.05 14.35
C PRO A 94 0.09 5.64 13.17
N ASN A 95 -0.41 5.78 11.95
CA ASN A 95 0.24 5.30 10.73
C ASN A 95 1.54 6.09 10.41
N SER A 96 1.75 7.25 11.01
CA SER A 96 3.02 7.99 10.93
C SER A 96 4.20 7.19 11.47
N PHE A 97 4.02 6.45 12.57
CA PHE A 97 5.08 5.59 13.12
C PHE A 97 5.43 4.44 12.16
N HIS A 98 4.42 3.87 11.50
CA HIS A 98 4.61 2.81 10.49
C HIS A 98 5.48 3.32 9.31
N ALA A 99 5.29 4.56 8.89
CA ALA A 99 6.13 5.18 7.85
C ALA A 99 7.62 5.17 8.25
N PHE A 100 7.94 5.56 9.49
CA PHE A 100 9.32 5.51 9.99
C PHE A 100 9.84 4.09 10.20
N GLN A 101 9.00 3.16 10.69
CA GLN A 101 9.39 1.74 10.86
C GLN A 101 9.78 1.10 9.52
N THR A 102 8.96 1.31 8.49
CA THR A 102 9.24 0.81 7.13
C THR A 102 10.53 1.41 6.59
N ALA A 103 10.68 2.72 6.71
CA ALA A 103 11.87 3.44 6.23
C ALA A 103 13.15 2.97 6.92
N GLU A 104 13.13 2.77 8.24
CA GLU A 104 14.29 2.28 9.01
C GLU A 104 14.63 0.82 8.68
N GLY A 105 13.61 -0.03 8.49
CA GLY A 105 13.81 -1.41 8.06
C GLY A 105 14.53 -1.49 6.71
N ILE A 106 14.08 -0.68 5.74
CA ILE A 106 14.74 -0.58 4.44
C ILE A 106 16.16 -0.01 4.60
N ARG A 107 16.34 1.07 5.37
CA ARG A 107 17.65 1.71 5.59
C ARG A 107 18.69 0.76 6.16
N LYS A 108 18.28 -0.12 7.09
CA LYS A 108 19.14 -1.12 7.70
C LYS A 108 19.57 -2.20 6.71
N ALA A 109 18.66 -2.65 5.84
CA ALA A 109 18.90 -3.73 4.89
C ALA A 109 19.56 -3.27 3.58
N HIS A 110 19.33 -2.04 3.15
CA HIS A 110 19.78 -1.48 1.87
C HIS A 110 20.51 -0.14 2.04
N PRO A 111 21.56 -0.05 2.87
CA PRO A 111 22.20 1.22 3.24
C PRO A 111 22.76 2.02 2.05
N ASP A 112 22.93 1.38 0.89
CA ASP A 112 23.39 1.96 -0.36
C ASP A 112 22.29 2.62 -1.21
N LYS A 113 21.01 2.52 -0.81
CA LYS A 113 19.85 2.95 -1.62
C LYS A 113 18.99 3.96 -0.88
N ASP A 114 19.53 5.15 -0.66
CA ASP A 114 18.85 6.22 0.09
C ASP A 114 17.44 6.57 -0.43
N TRP A 115 17.23 6.56 -1.74
CA TRP A 115 15.90 6.74 -2.36
C TRP A 115 14.91 5.66 -1.90
N PHE A 116 15.36 4.44 -1.64
CA PHE A 116 14.49 3.34 -1.21
C PHE A 116 14.11 3.49 0.26
N HIS A 117 14.98 4.09 1.08
CA HIS A 117 14.63 4.45 2.46
C HIS A 117 13.49 5.47 2.45
N LEU A 118 13.60 6.48 1.59
CA LEU A 118 12.55 7.50 1.45
C LEU A 118 11.24 6.90 0.93
N VAL A 119 11.28 5.92 0.01
CA VAL A 119 10.07 5.19 -0.41
C VAL A 119 9.34 4.58 0.79
N GLY A 120 10.07 4.03 1.76
CA GLY A 120 9.48 3.55 3.02
C GLY A 120 8.72 4.61 3.79
N LEU A 121 9.22 5.86 3.82
CA LEU A 121 8.51 6.97 4.48
C LEU A 121 7.31 7.48 3.65
N LEU A 122 7.39 7.38 2.32
CA LEU A 122 6.42 7.99 1.40
C LEU A 122 5.21 7.10 1.09
N HIS A 123 5.36 5.77 1.13
CA HIS A 123 4.39 4.84 0.51
C HIS A 123 2.95 5.04 0.95
N ASP A 124 2.76 5.30 2.24
CA ASP A 124 1.46 5.41 2.89
C ASP A 124 0.94 6.84 3.01
N LEU A 125 1.68 7.84 2.52
CA LEU A 125 1.25 9.25 2.64
C LEU A 125 -0.02 9.55 1.86
N GLY A 126 -0.43 8.67 0.93
CA GLY A 126 -1.74 8.78 0.31
C GLY A 126 -2.91 8.58 1.28
N LYS A 127 -2.66 8.04 2.49
CA LYS A 127 -3.69 7.86 3.52
C LYS A 127 -4.22 9.17 4.11
N VAL A 128 -3.58 10.32 3.82
CA VAL A 128 -4.12 11.64 4.19
C VAL A 128 -5.51 11.91 3.61
N LEU A 129 -5.92 11.19 2.56
CA LEU A 129 -7.30 11.21 2.06
C LEU A 129 -8.34 10.93 3.14
N ALA A 130 -8.06 10.03 4.09
CA ALA A 130 -8.97 9.75 5.20
C ALA A 130 -9.17 10.98 6.10
N LEU A 131 -8.11 11.76 6.31
CA LEU A 131 -8.14 13.01 7.07
C LEU A 131 -8.76 14.16 6.26
N PHE A 132 -8.87 14.02 4.93
CA PHE A 132 -9.67 14.90 4.07
C PHE A 132 -11.16 14.52 4.04
N GLY A 133 -11.57 13.52 4.82
CA GLY A 133 -12.97 13.12 5.02
C GLY A 133 -13.40 11.94 4.16
N GLU A 134 -12.50 11.29 3.43
CA GLU A 134 -12.82 10.05 2.72
C GLU A 134 -13.02 8.88 3.69
N PRO A 135 -13.99 7.99 3.44
CA PRO A 135 -14.12 6.79 4.25
C PRO A 135 -12.91 5.87 4.05
N GLN A 136 -12.46 5.19 5.09
CA GLN A 136 -11.23 4.38 5.04
C GLN A 136 -11.25 3.30 3.94
N TRP A 137 -12.40 2.70 3.62
CA TRP A 137 -12.53 1.73 2.53
C TRP A 137 -12.20 2.31 1.13
N ALA A 138 -12.20 3.63 0.98
CA ALA A 138 -11.79 4.35 -0.23
C ALA A 138 -10.34 4.89 -0.16
N VAL A 139 -9.57 4.48 0.84
CA VAL A 139 -8.24 5.01 1.14
C VAL A 139 -7.23 3.89 1.40
N VAL A 140 -7.53 2.98 2.33
CA VAL A 140 -6.61 1.94 2.82
C VAL A 140 -6.96 0.55 2.29
N GLY A 141 -6.07 -0.41 2.56
CA GLY A 141 -6.28 -1.83 2.33
C GLY A 141 -5.82 -2.34 0.97
N ASP A 142 -5.90 -3.66 0.82
CA ASP A 142 -5.49 -4.38 -0.38
C ASP A 142 -6.25 -3.89 -1.60
N THR A 143 -5.53 -3.64 -2.68
CA THR A 143 -6.11 -3.17 -3.94
C THR A 143 -6.41 -4.34 -4.88
N PHE A 144 -7.38 -4.13 -5.76
CA PHE A 144 -7.75 -5.08 -6.82
C PHE A 144 -8.20 -4.32 -8.08
N PRO A 145 -8.06 -4.89 -9.28
CA PRO A 145 -8.60 -4.31 -10.50
C PRO A 145 -10.13 -4.22 -10.45
N VAL A 146 -10.68 -3.01 -10.60
CA VAL A 146 -12.11 -2.86 -10.90
C VAL A 146 -12.37 -3.13 -12.38
N GLY A 147 -13.61 -3.41 -12.78
CA GLY A 147 -13.94 -3.60 -14.20
C GLY A 147 -13.58 -4.98 -14.77
N CYS A 148 -13.14 -5.92 -13.94
CA CYS A 148 -13.06 -7.35 -14.24
C CYS A 148 -13.43 -8.16 -13.00
N ARG A 149 -13.68 -9.47 -13.17
CA ARG A 149 -14.02 -10.36 -12.08
C ARG A 149 -12.90 -10.44 -11.02
N PRO A 150 -13.22 -10.28 -9.72
CA PRO A 150 -12.30 -10.52 -8.62
C PRO A 150 -11.73 -11.95 -8.67
N GLN A 151 -10.43 -12.09 -8.38
CA GLN A 151 -9.76 -13.40 -8.32
C GLN A 151 -9.64 -13.90 -6.88
N ALA A 152 -9.38 -15.21 -6.73
CA ALA A 152 -9.55 -15.93 -5.47
C ALA A 152 -8.67 -15.43 -4.31
N SER A 153 -7.50 -14.86 -4.60
CA SER A 153 -6.59 -14.32 -3.57
C SER A 153 -6.95 -12.92 -3.08
N VAL A 154 -7.99 -12.28 -3.64
CA VAL A 154 -8.57 -11.07 -3.03
C VAL A 154 -9.10 -11.44 -1.64
N VAL A 155 -8.72 -10.67 -0.63
CA VAL A 155 -9.11 -10.93 0.75
C VAL A 155 -10.64 -10.99 0.86
N PHE A 156 -11.19 -12.00 1.53
CA PHE A 156 -12.63 -12.21 1.66
C PHE A 156 -13.44 -12.24 0.33
N CYS A 157 -12.81 -12.60 -0.80
CA CYS A 157 -13.45 -12.59 -2.12
C CYS A 157 -14.83 -13.28 -2.15
N ASP A 158 -14.94 -14.45 -1.50
CA ASP A 158 -16.16 -15.27 -1.54
C ASP A 158 -17.33 -14.73 -0.70
N SER A 159 -17.14 -13.68 0.10
CA SER A 159 -18.13 -13.22 1.09
C SER A 159 -18.43 -11.72 1.10
N THR A 160 -17.78 -10.94 0.22
CA THR A 160 -17.83 -9.47 0.28
C THR A 160 -18.19 -8.76 -1.03
N PHE A 161 -18.29 -9.48 -2.15
CA PHE A 161 -18.55 -8.89 -3.47
C PHE A 161 -19.99 -9.00 -3.97
N GLN A 162 -20.85 -9.78 -3.29
CA GLN A 162 -22.21 -10.09 -3.75
C GLN A 162 -23.09 -8.84 -4.02
N ASP A 163 -22.80 -7.74 -3.33
CA ASP A 163 -23.56 -6.48 -3.42
C ASP A 163 -22.89 -5.45 -4.35
N ASN A 164 -21.76 -5.79 -5.00
CA ASN A 164 -21.10 -4.90 -5.95
C ASN A 164 -21.87 -4.90 -7.29
N PRO A 165 -22.36 -3.73 -7.76
CA PRO A 165 -23.16 -3.66 -8.97
C PRO A 165 -22.37 -4.03 -10.24
N ASP A 166 -21.05 -3.85 -10.28
CA ASP A 166 -20.24 -4.18 -11.46
C ASP A 166 -20.24 -5.69 -11.76
N LEU A 167 -20.46 -6.55 -10.76
CA LEU A 167 -20.54 -8.01 -10.99
C LEU A 167 -21.84 -8.45 -11.67
N GLN A 168 -22.86 -7.59 -11.69
CA GLN A 168 -24.07 -7.79 -12.49
C GLN A 168 -23.95 -7.21 -13.90
N ASP A 169 -22.88 -6.45 -14.18
CA ASP A 169 -22.63 -5.85 -15.48
C ASP A 169 -21.83 -6.78 -16.40
N PRO A 170 -22.34 -7.19 -17.58
CA PRO A 170 -21.62 -8.07 -18.49
C PRO A 170 -20.31 -7.47 -19.04
N ARG A 171 -20.12 -6.15 -18.94
CA ARG A 171 -18.86 -5.48 -19.30
C ARG A 171 -17.73 -5.81 -18.33
N TYR A 172 -18.04 -6.15 -17.07
CA TYR A 172 -17.06 -6.25 -15.98
C TYR A 172 -17.07 -7.62 -15.28
N SER A 173 -18.13 -8.42 -15.41
CA SER A 173 -18.30 -9.68 -14.69
C SER A 173 -17.45 -10.87 -15.20
N THR A 174 -16.72 -10.69 -16.30
CA THR A 174 -15.86 -11.73 -16.89
C THR A 174 -14.42 -11.63 -16.37
N GLU A 175 -13.62 -12.67 -16.62
CA GLU A 175 -12.20 -12.73 -16.19
C GLU A 175 -11.40 -11.49 -16.62
N LEU A 176 -11.53 -11.09 -17.89
CA LEU A 176 -10.86 -9.91 -18.44
C LEU A 176 -11.71 -8.64 -18.29
N GLY A 177 -13.03 -8.78 -18.21
CA GLY A 177 -13.97 -7.66 -18.15
C GLY A 177 -13.69 -6.64 -19.26
N MET A 178 -13.35 -5.41 -18.87
CA MET A 178 -13.05 -4.32 -19.80
C MET A 178 -11.61 -4.31 -20.35
N TYR A 179 -10.75 -5.23 -19.93
CA TYR A 179 -9.33 -5.23 -20.25
C TYR A 179 -8.97 -6.11 -21.45
N GLN A 180 -7.89 -5.71 -22.12
CA GLN A 180 -7.21 -6.59 -23.08
C GLN A 180 -6.21 -7.50 -22.34
N PRO A 181 -5.98 -8.73 -22.82
CA PRO A 181 -4.96 -9.61 -22.25
C PRO A 181 -3.58 -8.93 -22.23
N HIS A 182 -2.88 -9.04 -21.09
CA HIS A 182 -1.52 -8.52 -20.88
C HIS A 182 -1.37 -7.03 -21.19
N CYS A 183 -2.42 -6.23 -20.93
CA CYS A 183 -2.44 -4.80 -21.22
C CYS A 183 -1.36 -4.00 -20.47
N GLY A 184 -0.88 -4.53 -19.34
CA GLY A 184 0.04 -3.85 -18.41
C GLY A 184 -0.72 -3.26 -17.23
N LEU A 185 -0.21 -3.46 -16.02
CA LEU A 185 -0.86 -2.95 -14.79
C LEU A 185 -0.95 -1.42 -14.79
N ASP A 186 -0.07 -0.72 -15.51
CA ASP A 186 -0.15 0.73 -15.69
C ASP A 186 -1.41 1.20 -16.44
N ARG A 187 -2.06 0.30 -17.18
CA ARG A 187 -3.31 0.52 -17.93
C ARG A 187 -4.55 -0.11 -17.28
N VAL A 188 -4.38 -0.71 -16.11
CA VAL A 188 -5.47 -1.27 -15.31
C VAL A 188 -6.04 -0.17 -14.41
N LEU A 189 -7.37 -0.15 -14.25
CA LEU A 189 -8.03 0.69 -13.28
C LEU A 189 -8.10 -0.08 -11.95
N MET A 190 -7.22 0.28 -11.02
CA MET A 190 -7.20 -0.31 -9.68
C MET A 190 -8.30 0.30 -8.80
N SER A 191 -8.80 -0.43 -7.81
CA SER A 191 -9.61 0.10 -6.71
C SER A 191 -8.91 1.34 -6.13
N TRP A 192 -9.67 2.42 -5.95
CA TRP A 192 -9.11 3.71 -5.55
C TRP A 192 -8.61 3.67 -4.10
N GLY A 193 -7.45 4.25 -3.85
CA GLY A 193 -6.86 4.34 -2.52
C GLY A 193 -5.52 5.08 -2.53
N HIS A 194 -4.78 4.95 -1.42
CA HIS A 194 -3.52 5.63 -1.17
C HIS A 194 -2.42 5.31 -2.19
N ASP A 195 -2.33 4.09 -2.73
CA ASP A 195 -1.35 3.72 -3.76
C ASP A 195 -1.41 4.63 -4.99
N GLU A 196 -2.57 4.65 -5.66
CA GLU A 196 -2.75 5.38 -6.92
C GLU A 196 -2.71 6.89 -6.67
N TYR A 197 -3.31 7.36 -5.58
CA TYR A 197 -3.26 8.77 -5.21
C TYR A 197 -1.82 9.23 -4.97
N MET A 198 -1.05 8.51 -4.14
CA MET A 198 0.34 8.88 -3.85
C MET A 198 1.23 8.77 -5.09
N TYR A 199 1.04 7.75 -5.93
CA TYR A 199 1.71 7.66 -7.22
C TYR A 199 1.48 8.91 -8.08
N GLN A 200 0.23 9.36 -8.20
CA GLN A 200 -0.07 10.55 -8.99
C GLN A 200 0.40 11.85 -8.32
N VAL A 201 0.35 11.97 -6.99
CA VAL A 201 0.96 13.09 -6.24
C VAL A 201 2.44 13.20 -6.59
N MET A 202 3.18 12.10 -6.52
CA MET A 202 4.61 12.09 -6.85
C MET A 202 4.86 12.49 -8.31
N LYS A 203 4.01 12.04 -9.25
CA LYS A 203 4.11 12.38 -10.66
C LYS A 203 3.84 13.87 -10.91
N PHE A 204 2.77 14.39 -10.32
CA PHE A 204 2.36 15.79 -10.46
C PHE A 204 3.42 16.74 -9.90
N ASN A 205 3.96 16.41 -8.73
CA ASN A 205 5.03 17.19 -8.09
C ASN A 205 6.44 16.86 -8.61
N LYS A 206 6.56 15.96 -9.59
CA LYS A 206 7.82 15.61 -10.28
C LYS A 206 8.93 15.16 -9.34
N PHE A 207 8.61 14.26 -8.42
CA PHE A 207 9.60 13.67 -7.51
C PHE A 207 10.75 13.07 -8.34
N SER A 208 11.99 13.34 -7.95
CA SER A 208 13.19 12.89 -8.68
C SER A 208 13.65 11.51 -8.21
N LEU A 209 12.70 10.58 -8.06
CA LEU A 209 12.92 9.19 -7.66
C LEU A 209 13.04 8.28 -8.90
N PRO A 210 13.69 7.09 -8.79
CA PRO A 210 13.77 6.15 -9.90
C PRO A 210 12.39 5.53 -10.23
N PRO A 211 12.19 5.00 -11.46
CA PRO A 211 10.91 4.39 -11.86
C PRO A 211 10.40 3.30 -10.91
N GLU A 212 11.30 2.51 -10.34
CA GLU A 212 11.01 1.45 -9.36
C GLU A 212 10.30 2.02 -8.13
N ALA A 213 10.69 3.20 -7.64
CA ALA A 213 10.06 3.84 -6.49
C ALA A 213 8.58 4.16 -6.76
N PHE A 214 8.30 4.75 -7.92
CA PHE A 214 6.94 5.04 -8.34
C PHE A 214 6.11 3.76 -8.49
N TYR A 215 6.69 2.73 -9.10
CA TYR A 215 6.00 1.47 -9.34
C TYR A 215 5.70 0.73 -8.03
N MET A 216 6.66 0.69 -7.08
CA MET A 216 6.45 0.09 -5.77
C MET A 216 5.30 0.76 -5.04
N ILE A 217 5.31 2.09 -4.90
CA ILE A 217 4.25 2.81 -4.20
C ILE A 217 2.88 2.60 -4.88
N ARG A 218 2.83 2.57 -6.22
CA ARG A 218 1.58 2.40 -6.97
C ARG A 218 0.92 1.02 -6.81
N PHE A 219 1.67 -0.01 -6.45
CA PHE A 219 1.17 -1.40 -6.44
C PHE A 219 1.57 -2.18 -5.18
N HIS A 220 1.96 -1.51 -4.10
CA HIS A 220 2.37 -2.19 -2.87
C HIS A 220 1.20 -2.78 -2.09
N SER A 221 -0.01 -2.26 -2.29
CA SER A 221 -1.24 -2.84 -1.75
C SER A 221 -1.83 -3.92 -2.66
N PHE A 222 -1.26 -4.19 -3.84
CA PHE A 222 -1.83 -5.15 -4.79
C PHE A 222 -1.46 -6.60 -4.44
N TYR A 223 -1.78 -7.01 -3.21
CA TYR A 223 -1.46 -8.31 -2.63
C TYR A 223 -1.89 -9.50 -3.48
N PRO A 224 -3.09 -9.50 -4.10
CA PRO A 224 -3.47 -10.56 -5.03
C PRO A 224 -2.43 -10.82 -6.12
N TRP A 225 -1.78 -9.77 -6.63
CA TRP A 225 -0.76 -9.91 -7.67
C TRP A 225 0.63 -10.27 -7.11
N HIS A 226 1.19 -9.42 -6.24
CA HIS A 226 2.59 -9.58 -5.84
C HIS A 226 2.79 -10.74 -4.85
N THR A 227 1.75 -11.12 -4.10
CA THR A 227 1.79 -12.23 -3.14
C THR A 227 0.94 -13.41 -3.61
N GLY A 228 -0.34 -13.17 -3.91
CA GLY A 228 -1.33 -14.19 -4.32
C GLY A 228 -1.06 -14.82 -5.69
N ARG A 229 -0.28 -14.15 -6.55
CA ARG A 229 0.04 -14.55 -7.93
C ARG A 229 -1.15 -14.53 -8.89
N ASP A 230 -2.27 -13.93 -8.50
CA ASP A 230 -3.42 -13.69 -9.36
C ASP A 230 -3.15 -12.53 -10.34
N TYR A 231 -4.14 -12.28 -11.21
CA TYR A 231 -4.15 -11.21 -12.21
C TYR A 231 -3.00 -11.24 -13.23
N GLN A 232 -2.35 -12.40 -13.42
CA GLN A 232 -1.31 -12.57 -14.46
C GLN A 232 -1.85 -12.31 -15.87
N GLN A 233 -3.15 -12.50 -16.09
CA GLN A 233 -3.85 -12.20 -17.34
C GLN A 233 -3.81 -10.71 -17.72
N LEU A 234 -3.58 -9.79 -16.77
CA LEU A 234 -3.44 -8.34 -17.02
C LEU A 234 -1.97 -7.90 -17.10
N CYS A 235 -1.06 -8.68 -16.54
CA CYS A 235 0.35 -8.31 -16.41
C CYS A 235 1.08 -8.34 -17.77
N SER A 236 1.88 -7.30 -18.00
CA SER A 236 2.87 -7.19 -19.07
C SER A 236 4.24 -7.70 -18.62
N GLN A 237 5.20 -7.73 -19.54
CA GLN A 237 6.60 -8.07 -19.23
C GLN A 237 7.26 -7.06 -18.27
N GLN A 238 6.85 -5.80 -18.31
CA GLN A 238 7.36 -4.76 -17.41
C GLN A 238 6.93 -5.05 -15.97
N ASP A 239 5.68 -5.49 -15.77
CA ASP A 239 5.15 -5.79 -14.44
C ASP A 239 5.90 -6.99 -13.83
N LEU A 240 6.21 -8.00 -14.66
CA LEU A 240 7.05 -9.12 -14.24
C LEU A 240 8.49 -8.70 -13.86
N ALA A 241 9.04 -7.68 -14.52
CA ALA A 241 10.35 -7.11 -14.19
C ALA A 241 10.33 -6.30 -12.89
N MET A 242 9.19 -5.68 -12.55
CA MET A 242 9.02 -4.89 -11.32
C MET A 242 8.62 -5.72 -10.10
N LEU A 243 8.06 -6.91 -10.31
CA LEU A 243 7.62 -7.81 -9.24
C LEU A 243 8.68 -8.07 -8.13
N PRO A 244 9.98 -8.28 -8.43
CA PRO A 244 10.99 -8.44 -7.38
C PRO A 244 11.14 -7.21 -6.49
N TRP A 245 11.04 -6.00 -7.06
CA TRP A 245 11.11 -4.74 -6.30
C TRP A 245 9.92 -4.60 -5.37
N VAL A 246 8.70 -4.82 -5.86
CA VAL A 246 7.49 -4.76 -5.04
C VAL A 246 7.52 -5.80 -3.93
N ARG A 247 7.96 -7.03 -4.22
CA ARG A 247 8.08 -8.08 -3.21
C ARG A 247 9.20 -7.80 -2.19
N GLU A 248 10.25 -7.10 -2.58
CA GLU A 248 11.30 -6.68 -1.65
C GLU A 248 10.78 -5.59 -0.71
N PHE A 249 10.15 -4.55 -1.26
CA PHE A 249 9.49 -3.50 -0.48
C PHE A 249 8.46 -4.06 0.51
N ASN A 250 7.58 -4.94 0.04
CA ASN A 250 6.51 -5.54 0.84
C ASN A 250 7.01 -6.25 2.10
N LYS A 251 8.24 -6.78 2.10
CA LYS A 251 8.80 -7.41 3.32
C LYS A 251 8.97 -6.38 4.42
N PHE A 252 9.44 -5.19 4.08
CA PHE A 252 9.65 -4.13 5.05
C PHE A 252 8.31 -3.58 5.50
N ASP A 253 7.45 -3.15 4.58
CA ASP A 253 6.10 -2.66 4.91
C ASP A 253 5.38 -3.64 5.84
N LEU A 254 5.35 -4.94 5.51
CA LEU A 254 4.64 -5.88 6.36
C LEU A 254 5.35 -6.16 7.70
N TYR A 255 6.64 -6.51 7.65
CA TYR A 255 7.30 -7.14 8.80
C TYR A 255 7.98 -6.17 9.76
N THR A 256 8.08 -4.87 9.43
CA THR A 256 8.58 -3.86 10.37
C THR A 256 7.52 -3.40 11.36
N LYS A 257 6.24 -3.71 11.11
CA LYS A 257 5.11 -3.35 12.00
C LYS A 257 5.34 -3.91 13.40
N CYS A 258 5.46 -3.01 14.38
CA CYS A 258 5.81 -3.35 15.75
C CYS A 258 5.18 -2.35 16.75
N PRO A 259 4.71 -2.81 17.92
CA PRO A 259 4.30 -1.91 19.00
C PRO A 259 5.42 -1.03 19.55
N ASP A 260 6.68 -1.45 19.41
CA ASP A 260 7.84 -0.65 19.81
C ASP A 260 8.10 0.45 18.77
N LEU A 261 7.69 1.67 19.12
CA LEU A 261 7.70 2.81 18.22
C LEU A 261 9.11 3.45 18.15
N PRO A 262 9.54 3.90 16.95
CA PRO A 262 10.84 4.55 16.78
C PRO A 262 10.88 5.93 17.46
N ASP A 263 12.08 6.38 17.82
CA ASP A 263 12.35 7.76 18.26
C ASP A 263 12.33 8.70 17.05
N VAL A 264 11.13 9.15 16.67
CA VAL A 264 10.90 9.93 15.44
C VAL A 264 11.70 11.22 15.41
N ASP A 265 11.87 11.91 16.54
CA ASP A 265 12.60 13.18 16.61
C ASP A 265 14.07 13.02 16.20
N LYS A 266 14.70 11.89 16.54
CA LYS A 266 16.08 11.58 16.11
C LYS A 266 16.17 11.20 14.63
N LEU A 267 15.10 10.65 14.07
CA LEU A 267 15.07 10.20 12.66
C LEU A 267 14.75 11.33 11.69
N ARG A 268 13.94 12.31 12.09
CA ARG A 268 13.48 13.44 11.25
C ARG A 268 14.61 14.12 10.47
N PRO A 269 15.78 14.48 11.06
CA PRO A 269 16.83 15.17 10.31
C PRO A 269 17.37 14.37 9.12
N TYR A 270 17.51 13.05 9.27
CA TYR A 270 17.97 12.19 8.19
C TYR A 270 16.97 12.15 7.05
N TYR A 271 15.70 11.90 7.37
CA TYR A 271 14.63 11.82 6.38
C TYR A 271 14.33 13.16 5.73
N GLN A 272 14.43 14.27 6.46
CA GLN A 272 14.33 15.61 5.89
C GLN A 272 15.42 15.85 4.84
N GLY A 273 16.66 15.40 5.08
CA GLY A 273 17.72 15.47 4.08
C GLY A 273 17.42 14.69 2.79
N LEU A 274 16.71 13.56 2.89
CA LEU A 274 16.25 12.81 1.72
C LEU A 274 15.09 13.52 1.01
N ILE A 275 14.15 14.09 1.76
CA ILE A 275 13.05 14.89 1.22
C ILE A 275 13.61 16.08 0.44
N ASP A 276 14.58 16.80 1.00
CA ASP A 276 15.22 17.94 0.35
C ASP A 276 15.93 17.55 -0.96
N LYS A 277 16.42 16.31 -1.05
CA LYS A 277 17.07 15.76 -2.26
C LYS A 277 16.06 15.33 -3.33
N TYR A 278 14.95 14.70 -2.95
CA TYR A 278 14.09 13.95 -3.88
C TYR A 278 12.73 14.60 -4.15
N CYS A 279 12.21 15.37 -3.21
CA CYS A 279 10.88 15.99 -3.26
C CYS A 279 10.80 17.24 -2.35
N PRO A 280 11.66 18.25 -2.57
CA PRO A 280 11.80 19.38 -1.66
C PRO A 280 10.58 20.31 -1.65
N GLY A 281 10.44 21.01 -0.52
CA GLY A 281 9.54 22.17 -0.39
C GLY A 281 8.07 21.82 -0.23
N ILE A 282 7.22 22.81 -0.49
CA ILE A 282 5.77 22.68 -0.39
C ILE A 282 5.24 22.01 -1.65
N LEU A 283 4.57 20.87 -1.47
CA LEU A 283 4.01 20.04 -2.53
C LEU A 283 2.50 20.23 -2.65
N SER A 284 1.95 19.73 -3.75
CA SER A 284 0.53 19.76 -4.09
C SER A 284 -0.12 18.42 -3.77
N TRP A 285 -1.16 18.44 -2.93
CA TRP A 285 -1.89 17.26 -2.47
C TRP A 285 -3.37 17.40 -2.80
#